data_AF-A0A379ST63-F1
#
_entry.id   AF-A0A379ST63-F1
#
_cell.length_a   1.000
_cell.length_b   1.000
_cell.length_c   1.000
_cell.angle_alpha   90.00
_cell.angle_beta   90.00
_cell.angle_gamma   90.00
#
_symmetry.space_group_name_H-M   'P 1'
#
loop_
_entity.id
_entity.type
_entity.pdbx_description
1 polymer ?
#
loop_
_entity_poly.entity_id
_entity_poly.type
_entity_poly.pdbx_seq_one_letter_code
_entity_poly.pdbx_strand_id
1 'polypeptide(L)'
;MKTSQHDAAMDDPDIHREREFSGAGRIVLICSLLFLILGVWAWFGRLDEVSTGNGKVIPSSREQVLQSLDGGILAQLTVREGDRVQANQIVARLDPTRLASNVGESAAKYRASLASSARLTAEVSDLPLAFPDELNDWPDLIDAETRLYKSRRAQLADTEVELRDALASVNKELAITQRLEKSGAAATLKCCDCNDKKAI
;
A
#
# COMPACT_ATOMS: atom_id res chain seq x y z
N MET A 1 141.28 44.82 3.62
CA MET A 1 141.10 44.88 5.08
C MET A 1 139.87 44.05 5.44
N LYS A 2 139.99 43.21 6.45
CA LYS A 2 139.13 42.07 6.85
C LYS A 2 137.89 42.51 7.67
N THR A 3 136.91 41.58 7.76
CA THR A 3 135.84 41.39 8.79
C THR A 3 134.73 42.45 8.86
N SER A 4 133.42 42.14 8.80
CA SER A 4 132.61 41.05 9.43
C SER A 4 131.30 40.86 8.59
N GLN A 5 130.91 39.66 8.13
CA GLN A 5 130.00 38.68 8.80
C GLN A 5 128.55 39.21 8.85
N HIS A 6 127.48 38.54 8.40
CA HIS A 6 127.18 37.15 8.07
C HIS A 6 125.87 37.13 7.27
N ASP A 7 125.79 36.23 6.29
CA ASP A 7 124.56 35.79 5.65
C ASP A 7 123.61 35.11 6.64
N ALA A 8 122.31 35.43 6.56
CA ALA A 8 121.17 34.53 6.80
C ALA A 8 119.90 35.38 6.59
N ALA A 9 119.32 35.41 5.39
CA ALA A 9 118.41 34.38 4.92
C ALA A 9 117.35 34.01 5.97
N MET A 10 116.33 34.85 6.10
CA MET A 10 114.97 34.36 6.38
C MET A 10 114.18 34.58 5.10
N ASP A 11 114.14 33.48 4.34
CA ASP A 11 113.19 33.18 3.29
C ASP A 11 111.79 33.11 3.95
N ASP A 12 110.89 34.03 3.60
CA ASP A 12 109.46 33.72 3.59
C ASP A 12 109.03 33.70 2.12
N PRO A 13 108.93 32.50 1.52
CA PRO A 13 108.49 32.34 0.15
C PRO A 13 106.95 32.37 0.11
N ASP A 14 106.42 32.87 -1.01
CA ASP A 14 105.00 32.89 -1.36
C ASP A 14 104.14 33.89 -0.55
N ILE A 15 103.61 34.96 -1.15
CA ILE A 15 102.49 34.84 -2.09
C ILE A 15 102.73 35.69 -3.35
N HIS A 16 103.43 35.11 -4.33
CA HIS A 16 103.24 35.48 -5.73
C HIS A 16 101.92 34.87 -6.24
N ARG A 17 100.80 35.58 -6.11
CA ARG A 17 99.56 35.43 -6.93
C ARG A 17 98.51 36.37 -6.33
N GLU A 18 97.85 37.33 -6.98
CA GLU A 18 97.29 37.33 -8.32
C GLU A 18 97.19 38.77 -8.84
N ARG A 19 98.10 39.15 -9.75
CA ARG A 19 97.67 40.02 -10.84
C ARG A 19 96.97 39.11 -11.83
N GLU A 20 95.64 39.13 -11.90
CA GLU A 20 94.80 38.90 -13.09
C GLU A 20 93.31 38.91 -12.71
N PHE A 21 92.72 40.09 -12.49
CA PHE A 21 91.25 40.21 -12.36
C PHE A 21 90.63 41.17 -13.39
N SER A 22 91.22 41.25 -14.59
CA SER A 22 90.49 41.78 -15.77
C SER A 22 89.33 40.85 -16.19
N GLY A 23 89.35 39.58 -15.75
CA GLY A 23 88.27 38.62 -15.93
C GLY A 23 87.10 38.76 -14.95
N ALA A 24 87.31 39.22 -13.70
CA ALA A 24 86.24 39.31 -12.70
C ALA A 24 85.16 40.32 -13.09
N GLY A 25 85.52 41.48 -13.62
CA GLY A 25 84.54 42.46 -14.11
C GLY A 25 83.69 41.92 -15.27
N ARG A 26 84.30 41.12 -16.16
CA ARG A 26 83.58 40.43 -17.24
C ARG A 26 82.64 39.35 -16.71
N ILE A 27 83.07 38.58 -15.70
CA ILE A 27 82.25 37.57 -15.05
C ILE A 27 81.05 38.21 -14.36
N VAL A 28 81.23 39.32 -13.62
CA VAL A 28 80.14 40.04 -12.98
C VAL A 28 79.15 40.60 -14.00
N LEU A 29 79.63 41.18 -15.11
CA LEU A 29 78.78 41.65 -16.20
C LEU A 29 77.98 40.51 -16.85
N ILE A 30 78.62 39.38 -17.15
CA ILE A 30 77.96 38.20 -17.74
C ILE A 30 76.91 37.66 -16.78
N CYS A 31 77.20 37.56 -15.48
CA CYS A 31 76.23 37.15 -14.48
C CYS A 31 75.05 38.13 -14.41
N SER A 32 75.31 39.44 -14.42
CA SER A 32 74.23 40.44 -14.39
C SER A 32 73.32 40.37 -15.62
N LEU A 33 73.90 40.13 -16.81
CA LEU A 33 73.15 39.96 -18.05
C LEU A 33 72.32 38.68 -18.02
N LEU A 34 72.88 37.57 -17.52
CA LEU A 34 72.17 36.31 -17.37
C LEU A 34 70.97 36.44 -16.42
N PHE A 35 71.14 37.13 -15.29
CA PHE A 35 70.05 37.40 -14.36
C PHE A 35 68.95 38.26 -14.99
N LEU A 36 69.31 39.28 -15.78
CA LEU A 36 68.32 40.09 -16.50
C LEU A 36 67.54 39.25 -17.52
N ILE A 37 68.22 38.39 -18.28
CA ILE A 37 67.58 37.51 -19.27
C ILE A 37 66.62 36.52 -18.59
N LEU A 38 67.04 35.88 -17.50
CA LEU A 38 66.20 34.95 -16.75
C LEU A 38 65.02 35.66 -16.07
N GLY A 39 65.23 36.88 -15.57
CA GLY A 39 64.16 37.71 -14.99
C GLY A 39 63.08 38.09 -16.00
N VAL A 40 63.48 38.51 -17.21
CA VAL A 40 62.54 38.78 -18.31
C VAL A 40 61.79 37.50 -18.72
N TRP A 41 62.50 36.37 -18.82
CA TRP A 41 61.86 35.09 -19.16
C TRP A 41 60.84 34.65 -18.11
N ALA A 42 61.16 34.76 -16.82
CA ALA A 42 60.25 34.45 -15.72
C ALA A 42 59.03 35.39 -15.67
N TRP A 43 59.20 36.67 -16.05
CA TRP A 43 58.10 37.63 -16.12
C TRP A 43 57.07 37.27 -17.21
N PHE A 44 57.53 36.76 -18.36
CA PHE A 44 56.66 36.32 -19.45
C PHE A 44 56.18 34.86 -19.31
N GLY A 45 56.83 34.07 -18.45
CA GLY A 45 56.46 32.69 -18.18
C GLY A 45 55.13 32.61 -17.45
N ARG A 46 54.05 32.23 -18.14
CA ARG A 46 52.80 31.81 -17.50
C ARG A 46 52.95 30.39 -16.97
N LEU A 47 52.78 30.23 -15.67
CA LEU A 47 52.69 28.91 -15.05
C LEU A 47 51.25 28.44 -15.14
N ASP A 48 50.96 27.58 -16.11
CA ASP A 48 49.63 27.00 -16.29
C ASP A 48 49.43 25.87 -15.27
N GLU A 49 48.70 26.18 -14.19
CA GLU A 49 48.31 25.19 -13.19
C GLU A 49 47.01 24.50 -13.61
N VAL A 50 47.13 23.26 -14.11
CA VAL A 50 45.97 22.43 -14.46
C VAL A 50 45.56 21.62 -13.23
N SER A 51 44.55 22.11 -12.51
CA SER A 51 43.91 21.35 -11.44
C SER A 51 42.91 20.35 -12.03
N THR A 52 43.28 19.07 -12.09
CA THR A 52 42.35 18.00 -12.47
C THR A 52 41.47 17.61 -11.29
N GLY A 53 40.23 18.09 -11.28
CA GLY A 53 39.20 17.64 -10.34
C GLY A 53 38.44 16.42 -10.88
N ASN A 54 38.34 15.35 -10.10
CA ASN A 54 37.47 14.21 -10.42
C ASN A 54 36.00 14.58 -10.15
N GLY A 55 35.30 15.05 -11.19
CA GLY A 55 33.85 15.26 -11.14
C GLY A 55 33.11 13.95 -11.43
N LYS A 56 32.41 13.38 -10.43
CA LYS A 56 31.48 12.26 -10.66
C LYS A 56 30.11 12.83 -11.03
N VAL A 57 29.66 12.57 -12.25
CA VAL A 57 28.27 12.86 -12.65
C VAL A 57 27.37 11.86 -11.94
N ILE A 58 26.78 12.28 -10.83
CA ILE A 58 25.76 11.51 -10.12
C ILE A 58 24.40 11.99 -10.67
N PRO A 59 23.63 11.13 -11.34
CA PRO A 59 22.28 11.51 -11.74
C PRO A 59 21.47 11.86 -10.49
N SER A 60 20.83 13.03 -10.50
CA SER A 60 19.94 13.47 -9.41
C SER A 60 18.62 12.70 -9.36
N SER A 61 18.34 11.87 -10.37
CA SER A 61 17.17 11.01 -10.42
C SER A 61 17.34 9.86 -9.41
N ARG A 62 16.66 10.01 -8.27
CA ARG A 62 16.51 8.95 -7.27
C ARG A 62 15.97 7.69 -7.95
N GLU A 63 16.68 6.57 -7.83
CA GLU A 63 16.20 5.28 -8.29
C GLU A 63 14.88 4.97 -7.56
N GLN A 64 13.78 4.91 -8.31
CA GLN A 64 12.47 4.57 -7.77
C GLN A 64 12.14 3.14 -8.17
N VAL A 65 12.18 2.24 -7.19
CA VAL A 65 11.70 0.87 -7.38
C VAL A 65 10.18 0.92 -7.46
N LEU A 66 9.63 0.78 -8.66
CA LEU A 66 8.19 0.74 -8.89
C LEU A 66 7.69 -0.69 -8.60
N GLN A 67 7.21 -0.91 -7.37
CA GLN A 67 6.59 -2.17 -6.96
C GLN A 67 5.07 -2.04 -7.01
N SER A 68 4.39 -2.98 -7.67
CA SER A 68 2.93 -3.05 -7.59
C SER A 68 2.52 -3.47 -6.18
N LEU A 69 1.67 -2.67 -5.52
CA LEU A 69 1.08 -3.02 -4.23
C LEU A 69 0.04 -4.13 -4.35
N ASP A 70 -0.57 -4.25 -5.54
CA ASP A 70 -1.58 -5.25 -5.86
C ASP A 70 -0.89 -6.36 -6.66
N GLY A 71 -0.58 -7.48 -6.01
CA GLY A 71 0.09 -8.62 -6.64
C GLY A 71 -0.84 -9.31 -7.63
N GLY A 72 -0.69 -9.00 -8.92
CA GLY A 72 -1.46 -9.61 -10.02
C GLY A 72 -0.57 -10.10 -11.16
N ILE A 73 -1.15 -10.91 -12.06
CA ILE A 73 -0.46 -11.39 -13.25
C ILE A 73 -0.24 -10.21 -14.20
N LEU A 74 0.99 -10.02 -14.67
CA LEU A 74 1.31 -8.98 -15.66
C LEU A 74 0.72 -9.39 -17.02
N ALA A 75 -0.21 -8.59 -17.55
CA ALA A 75 -0.81 -8.85 -18.87
C ALA A 75 0.00 -8.21 -19.99
N GLN A 76 0.50 -7.00 -19.79
CA GLN A 76 1.24 -6.27 -20.82
C GLN A 76 2.28 -5.32 -20.22
N LEU A 77 3.50 -5.34 -20.75
CA LEU A 77 4.52 -4.34 -20.48
C LEU A 77 4.66 -3.45 -21.71
N THR A 78 4.47 -2.13 -21.53
CA THR A 78 4.40 -1.17 -22.64
C THR A 78 5.75 -0.51 -22.91
N VAL A 79 6.74 -0.71 -22.04
CA VAL A 79 8.06 -0.06 -22.12
C VAL A 79 9.17 -1.09 -22.19
N ARG A 80 10.32 -0.68 -22.74
CA ARG A 80 11.56 -1.47 -22.74
C ARG A 80 12.62 -0.84 -21.86
N GLU A 81 13.61 -1.64 -21.46
CA GLU A 81 14.76 -1.15 -20.70
C GLU A 81 15.46 -0.02 -21.47
N GLY A 82 15.60 1.14 -20.83
CA GLY A 82 16.22 2.34 -21.42
C GLY A 82 15.25 3.36 -22.03
N ASP A 83 13.94 3.06 -22.09
CA ASP A 83 12.95 4.04 -22.54
C ASP A 83 12.75 5.19 -21.54
N ARG A 84 12.63 6.41 -22.05
CA ARG A 84 12.28 7.59 -21.24
C ARG A 84 10.79 7.61 -20.98
N VAL A 85 10.40 7.33 -19.73
CA VAL A 85 9.00 7.39 -19.29
C VAL A 85 8.65 8.76 -18.73
N GLN A 86 7.44 9.23 -19.02
CA GLN A 86 6.87 10.44 -18.41
C GLN A 86 6.03 10.07 -17.18
N ALA A 87 5.86 11.02 -16.26
CA ALA A 87 4.93 10.86 -15.15
C ALA A 87 3.51 10.57 -15.68
N ASN A 88 2.80 9.62 -15.06
CA ASN A 88 1.47 9.10 -15.46
C ASN A 88 1.43 8.27 -16.76
N GLN A 89 2.57 7.93 -17.36
CA GLN A 89 2.58 6.98 -18.47
C GLN A 89 2.29 5.55 -17.97
N ILE A 90 1.40 4.83 -18.67
CA ILE A 90 1.11 3.42 -18.36
C ILE A 90 2.32 2.58 -18.76
N VAL A 91 3.08 2.12 -17.77
CA VAL A 91 4.28 1.29 -17.94
C VAL A 91 3.90 -0.18 -18.11
N ALA A 92 2.98 -0.64 -17.27
CA ALA A 92 2.55 -2.02 -17.15
C ALA A 92 1.04 -2.09 -16.94
N ARG A 93 0.38 -3.10 -17.51
CA ARG A 93 -1.02 -3.43 -17.28
C ARG A 93 -1.11 -4.81 -16.65
N LEU A 94 -1.77 -4.90 -15.50
CA LEU A 94 -2.07 -6.16 -14.84
C LEU A 94 -3.34 -6.77 -15.48
N ASP A 95 -3.45 -8.10 -15.46
CA ASP A 95 -4.59 -8.84 -15.98
C ASP A 95 -5.87 -8.43 -15.21
N PRO A 96 -6.85 -7.78 -15.89
CA PRO A 96 -8.06 -7.32 -15.24
C PRO A 96 -9.04 -8.45 -14.94
N THR A 97 -8.83 -9.68 -15.45
CA THR A 97 -9.84 -10.75 -15.40
C THR A 97 -10.24 -11.13 -13.96
N ARG A 98 -9.25 -11.22 -13.06
CA ARG A 98 -9.51 -11.52 -11.63
C ARG A 98 -10.17 -10.35 -10.90
N LEU A 99 -9.73 -9.13 -11.19
CA LEU A 99 -10.28 -7.91 -10.58
C LEU A 99 -11.71 -7.66 -11.04
N ALA A 100 -11.98 -7.80 -12.34
CA ALA A 100 -13.32 -7.64 -12.91
C ALA A 100 -14.31 -8.68 -12.34
N SER A 101 -13.88 -9.92 -12.17
CA SER A 101 -14.71 -10.97 -11.56
C SER A 101 -15.07 -10.64 -10.11
N ASN A 102 -14.09 -10.16 -9.32
CA ASN A 102 -14.31 -9.80 -7.91
C ASN A 102 -15.24 -8.57 -7.77
N VAL A 103 -15.08 -7.57 -8.65
CA VAL A 103 -15.98 -6.41 -8.69
C VAL A 103 -17.40 -6.84 -9.06
N GLY A 104 -17.56 -7.72 -10.04
CA GLY A 104 -18.86 -8.27 -10.43
C GLY A 104 -19.55 -9.02 -9.29
N GLU A 105 -18.82 -9.90 -8.60
CA GLU A 105 -19.34 -10.66 -7.45
C GLU A 105 -19.73 -9.73 -6.30
N SER A 106 -18.88 -8.76 -5.96
CA SER A 106 -19.14 -7.80 -4.89
C SER A 106 -20.35 -6.92 -5.19
N ALA A 107 -20.49 -6.46 -6.44
CA ALA A 107 -21.66 -5.70 -6.88
C ALA A 107 -22.94 -6.55 -6.83
N ALA A 108 -22.88 -7.82 -7.21
CA ALA A 108 -24.02 -8.73 -7.10
C ALA A 108 -24.44 -8.95 -5.65
N LYS A 109 -23.48 -9.18 -4.73
CA LYS A 109 -23.74 -9.32 -3.28
C LYS A 109 -24.34 -8.05 -2.67
N TYR A 110 -23.84 -6.89 -3.08
CA TYR A 110 -24.36 -5.60 -2.66
C TYR A 110 -25.83 -5.45 -3.05
N ARG A 111 -26.17 -5.69 -4.32
CA ARG A 111 -27.56 -5.61 -4.81
C ARG A 111 -28.49 -6.61 -4.12
N ALA A 112 -28.04 -7.86 -3.94
CA ALA A 112 -28.81 -8.88 -3.24
C ALA A 112 -29.09 -8.46 -1.78
N SER A 113 -28.09 -7.90 -1.10
CA SER A 113 -28.23 -7.43 0.28
C SER A 113 -29.14 -6.21 0.38
N LEU A 114 -29.09 -5.32 -0.61
CA LEU A 114 -29.99 -4.16 -0.71
C LEU A 114 -31.44 -4.56 -1.00
N ALA A 115 -31.66 -5.57 -1.84
CA ALA A 115 -32.99 -6.14 -2.09
C ALA A 115 -33.55 -6.78 -0.81
N SER A 116 -32.73 -7.59 -0.14
CA SER A 116 -33.10 -8.25 1.11
C SER A 116 -33.37 -7.25 2.23
N SER A 117 -32.62 -6.16 2.34
CA SER A 117 -32.89 -5.12 3.35
C SER A 117 -34.23 -4.44 3.10
N ALA A 118 -34.52 -4.04 1.85
CA ALA A 118 -35.80 -3.46 1.47
C ALA A 118 -36.97 -4.41 1.80
N ARG A 119 -36.84 -5.70 1.47
CA ARG A 119 -37.83 -6.72 1.83
C ARG A 119 -38.01 -6.84 3.34
N LEU A 120 -36.93 -6.96 4.10
CA LEU A 120 -37.00 -7.10 5.55
C LEU A 120 -37.60 -5.86 6.22
N THR A 121 -37.28 -4.66 5.74
CA THR A 121 -37.90 -3.43 6.23
C THR A 121 -39.40 -3.41 5.97
N ALA A 122 -39.85 -3.88 4.80
CA ALA A 122 -41.27 -4.03 4.49
C ALA A 122 -41.96 -5.10 5.35
N GLU A 123 -41.29 -6.22 5.64
CA GLU A 123 -41.82 -7.28 6.53
C GLU A 123 -41.96 -6.78 7.98
N VAL A 124 -40.95 -6.07 8.51
CA VAL A 124 -40.95 -5.58 9.90
C VAL A 124 -41.95 -4.45 10.10
N SER A 125 -42.08 -3.57 9.12
CA SER A 125 -42.93 -2.38 9.23
C SER A 125 -44.36 -2.59 8.74
N ASP A 126 -44.69 -3.80 8.27
CA ASP A 126 -45.93 -4.17 7.56
C ASP A 126 -46.33 -3.19 6.44
N LEU A 127 -45.32 -2.61 5.79
CA LEU A 127 -45.47 -1.68 4.68
C LEU A 127 -45.49 -2.45 3.34
N PRO A 128 -46.09 -1.87 2.27
CA PRO A 128 -45.98 -2.43 0.94
C PRO A 128 -44.52 -2.48 0.50
N LEU A 129 -44.15 -3.56 -0.20
CA LEU A 129 -42.80 -3.76 -0.72
C LEU A 129 -42.45 -2.68 -1.75
N ALA A 130 -41.42 -1.90 -1.46
CA ALA A 130 -40.87 -0.90 -2.35
C ALA A 130 -39.35 -1.08 -2.43
N PHE A 131 -38.82 -1.17 -3.65
CA PHE A 131 -37.38 -1.26 -3.90
C PHE A 131 -36.82 0.11 -4.28
N PRO A 132 -35.57 0.42 -3.93
CA PRO A 132 -34.91 1.65 -4.36
C PRO A 132 -34.62 1.61 -5.88
N ASP A 133 -34.54 2.79 -6.50
CA ASP A 133 -34.36 2.94 -7.97
C ASP A 133 -33.10 2.26 -8.50
N GLU A 134 -32.09 2.11 -7.64
CA GLU A 134 -30.83 1.42 -7.91
C GLU A 134 -31.00 -0.06 -8.28
N LEU A 135 -32.15 -0.68 -8.01
CA LEU A 135 -32.43 -2.08 -8.39
C LEU A 135 -33.21 -2.23 -9.70
N ASN A 136 -33.67 -1.14 -10.32
CA ASN A 136 -34.55 -1.20 -11.49
C ASN A 136 -33.94 -1.93 -12.69
N ASP A 137 -32.62 -1.93 -12.84
CA ASP A 137 -31.93 -2.65 -13.92
C ASP A 137 -31.90 -4.18 -13.72
N TRP A 138 -32.35 -4.69 -12.55
CA TRP A 138 -32.35 -6.11 -12.20
C TRP A 138 -33.76 -6.62 -11.85
N PRO A 139 -34.69 -6.66 -12.82
CA PRO A 139 -36.07 -7.07 -12.59
C PRO A 139 -36.19 -8.51 -12.08
N ASP A 140 -35.31 -9.42 -12.53
CA ASP A 140 -35.30 -10.81 -12.08
C ASP A 140 -35.08 -10.94 -10.56
N LEU A 141 -34.23 -10.07 -9.99
CA LEU A 141 -33.93 -10.05 -8.55
C LEU A 141 -35.14 -9.51 -7.77
N ILE A 142 -35.76 -8.44 -8.27
CA ILE A 142 -36.98 -7.85 -7.71
C ILE A 142 -38.11 -8.88 -7.69
N ASP A 143 -38.31 -9.62 -8.77
CA ASP A 143 -39.35 -10.64 -8.88
C ASP A 143 -39.11 -11.84 -7.96
N ALA A 144 -37.85 -12.26 -7.81
CA ALA A 144 -37.47 -13.30 -6.85
C ALA A 144 -37.80 -12.88 -5.41
N GLU A 145 -37.37 -11.69 -4.99
CA GLU A 145 -37.61 -11.17 -3.64
C GLU A 145 -39.10 -10.87 -3.39
N THR A 146 -39.82 -10.38 -4.39
CA THR A 146 -41.27 -10.14 -4.31
C THR A 146 -42.04 -11.44 -4.11
N ARG A 147 -41.67 -12.52 -4.81
CA ARG A 147 -42.26 -13.86 -4.60
C ARG A 147 -41.97 -14.38 -3.20
N LEU A 148 -40.76 -14.20 -2.71
CA LEU A 148 -40.37 -14.62 -1.36
C LEU A 148 -41.17 -13.86 -0.29
N TYR A 149 -41.30 -12.54 -0.43
CA TYR A 149 -42.09 -11.68 0.45
C TYR A 149 -43.56 -12.14 0.53
N LYS A 150 -44.20 -12.34 -0.64
CA LYS A 150 -45.60 -12.77 -0.71
C LYS A 150 -45.81 -14.14 -0.07
N SER A 151 -44.91 -15.09 -0.34
CA SER A 151 -44.96 -16.43 0.24
C SER A 151 -44.87 -16.40 1.77
N ARG A 152 -43.93 -15.63 2.32
CA ARG A 152 -43.78 -15.49 3.78
C ARG A 152 -44.99 -14.82 4.43
N ARG A 153 -45.52 -13.76 3.83
CA ARG A 153 -46.74 -13.13 4.34
C ARG A 153 -47.95 -14.07 4.35
N ALA A 154 -48.12 -14.87 3.30
CA ALA A 154 -49.18 -15.86 3.25
C ALA A 154 -49.00 -16.91 4.36
N GLN A 155 -47.79 -17.45 4.54
CA GLN A 155 -47.50 -18.42 5.60
C GLN A 155 -47.78 -17.87 7.01
N LEU A 156 -47.42 -16.61 7.27
CA LEU A 156 -47.71 -15.97 8.55
C LEU A 156 -49.22 -15.81 8.79
N ALA A 157 -49.97 -15.39 7.76
CA ALA A 157 -51.42 -15.27 7.85
C ALA A 157 -52.10 -16.64 8.05
N ASP A 158 -51.65 -17.66 7.34
CA ASP A 158 -52.16 -19.03 7.48
C ASP A 158 -51.90 -19.58 8.89
N THR A 159 -50.70 -19.35 9.43
CA THR A 159 -50.34 -19.75 10.81
C THR A 159 -51.20 -19.03 11.84
N GLU A 160 -51.51 -17.76 11.64
CA GLU A 160 -52.39 -16.98 12.52
C GLU A 160 -53.81 -17.54 12.55
N VAL A 161 -54.33 -17.95 11.38
CA VAL A 161 -55.65 -18.59 11.27
C VAL A 161 -55.63 -19.96 11.95
N GLU A 162 -54.63 -20.79 11.69
CA GLU A 162 -54.49 -22.12 12.29
C GLU A 162 -54.45 -22.04 13.83
N LEU A 163 -53.67 -21.11 14.39
CA LEU A 163 -53.59 -20.92 15.84
C LEU A 163 -54.93 -20.45 16.44
N ARG A 164 -55.67 -19.57 15.75
CA ARG A 164 -57.00 -19.14 16.20
C ARG A 164 -57.99 -20.29 16.20
N ASP A 165 -57.97 -21.13 15.17
CA ASP A 165 -58.83 -22.29 15.07
C ASP A 165 -58.51 -23.33 16.15
N ALA A 166 -57.22 -23.56 16.43
CA ALA A 166 -56.77 -24.41 17.52
C ALA A 166 -57.29 -23.91 18.89
N LEU A 167 -57.17 -22.61 19.18
CA LEU A 167 -57.72 -22.02 20.41
C LEU A 167 -59.23 -22.17 20.50
N ALA A 168 -59.95 -21.96 19.39
CA ALA A 168 -61.39 -22.14 19.35
C ALA A 168 -61.80 -23.61 19.62
N SER A 169 -61.03 -24.57 19.10
CA SER A 169 -61.27 -26.00 19.32
C SER A 169 -61.03 -26.41 20.77
N VAL A 170 -59.90 -25.98 21.36
CA VAL A 170 -59.57 -26.25 22.78
C VAL A 170 -60.61 -25.62 23.72
N ASN A 171 -61.07 -24.40 23.43
CA ASN A 171 -62.13 -23.75 24.21
C ASN A 171 -63.46 -24.51 24.14
N LYS A 172 -63.80 -25.11 23.00
CA LYS A 172 -65.00 -25.97 22.86
C LYS A 172 -64.87 -27.24 23.72
N GLU A 173 -63.70 -27.88 23.71
CA GLU A 173 -63.45 -29.06 24.54
C GLU A 173 -63.54 -28.74 26.04
N LEU A 174 -62.93 -27.62 26.49
CA LEU A 174 -63.05 -27.14 27.86
C LEU A 174 -64.50 -26.86 28.27
N ALA A 175 -65.31 -26.27 27.38
CA ALA A 175 -66.71 -26.02 27.67
C ALA A 175 -67.51 -27.32 27.86
N ILE A 176 -67.17 -28.38 27.13
CA ILE A 176 -67.80 -29.70 27.29
C ILE A 176 -67.36 -30.33 28.62
N THR A 177 -66.07 -30.34 28.94
CA THR A 177 -65.56 -30.94 30.17
C THR A 177 -66.05 -30.22 31.41
N GLN A 178 -66.09 -28.88 31.41
CA GLN A 178 -66.66 -28.09 32.52
C GLN A 178 -68.16 -28.35 32.72
N ARG A 179 -68.91 -28.56 31.64
CA ARG A 179 -70.33 -28.95 31.75
C ARG A 179 -70.46 -30.33 32.38
N LEU A 180 -69.63 -31.30 32.00
CA LEU A 180 -69.63 -32.66 32.55
C LEU A 180 -69.23 -32.69 34.03
N GLU A 181 -68.29 -31.82 34.44
CA GLU A 181 -67.92 -31.63 35.85
C GLU A 181 -69.10 -31.05 36.65
N LYS A 182 -69.69 -29.94 36.18
CA LYS A 182 -70.83 -29.28 36.85
C LYS A 182 -72.09 -30.14 36.89
N SER A 183 -72.31 -31.00 35.91
CA SER A 183 -73.46 -31.89 35.87
C SER A 183 -73.27 -33.15 36.76
N GLY A 184 -72.13 -33.31 37.44
CA GLY A 184 -71.90 -34.43 38.38
C GLY A 184 -71.91 -35.82 37.74
N ALA A 185 -71.88 -35.91 36.41
CA ALA A 185 -72.13 -37.14 35.66
C ALA A 185 -71.03 -38.20 35.84
N ALA A 186 -69.86 -37.82 36.36
CA ALA A 186 -68.79 -38.74 36.71
C ALA A 186 -69.09 -39.60 37.95
N ALA A 187 -69.99 -39.16 38.85
CA ALA A 187 -70.29 -39.88 40.09
C ALA A 187 -71.38 -40.97 39.93
N THR A 188 -72.26 -40.86 38.93
CA THR A 188 -73.44 -41.72 38.82
C THR A 188 -73.14 -43.10 38.22
N LEU A 189 -72.09 -43.24 37.40
CA LEU A 189 -71.81 -44.51 36.71
C LEU A 189 -71.20 -45.61 37.61
N LYS A 190 -70.67 -45.27 38.79
CA LYS A 190 -70.09 -46.26 39.72
C LYS A 190 -71.11 -46.93 40.64
N CYS A 191 -72.32 -46.39 40.77
CA CYS A 191 -73.37 -46.97 41.62
C CYS A 191 -74.27 -47.99 40.91
N CYS A 192 -74.29 -48.02 39.58
CA CYS A 192 -75.15 -48.97 38.85
C CYS A 192 -74.56 -50.38 38.72
N ASP A 193 -73.26 -50.58 38.97
CA ASP A 193 -72.58 -51.88 38.82
C ASP A 193 -72.51 -52.71 40.13
N CYS A 194 -73.08 -52.20 41.24
CA CYS A 194 -72.98 -52.85 42.54
C CYS A 194 -74.26 -53.62 42.97
N ASN A 195 -75.32 -53.63 42.16
CA ASN A 195 -76.61 -54.23 42.53
C ASN A 195 -76.89 -55.62 41.91
N ASP A 196 -76.01 -56.14 41.04
CA ASP A 196 -76.29 -57.36 40.27
C ASP A 196 -75.51 -58.62 40.75
N LYS A 197 -74.85 -58.56 41.91
CA LYS A 197 -74.10 -59.71 42.49
C LYS A 197 -74.58 -60.16 43.88
N LYS A 198 -75.86 -59.92 44.22
CA LYS A 198 -76.44 -60.34 45.51
C LYS A 198 -77.71 -61.22 45.41
N ALA A 199 -78.05 -61.70 44.22
CA ALA A 199 -79.08 -62.72 44.06
C ALA A 199 -78.44 -63.97 43.44
N ILE A 200 -78.78 -65.13 44.01
CA ILE A 200 -78.26 -66.49 43.80
C ILE A 200 -77.19 -66.89 44.83
#